data_AF-A0A0N4Y6H3-F1
#
_entry.id   AF-A0A0N4Y6H3-F1
#
_cell.length_a   1.000
_cell.length_b   1.000
_cell.length_c   1.000
_cell.angle_alpha   90.00
_cell.angle_beta   90.00
_cell.angle_gamma   90.00
#
_symmetry.space_group_name_H-M   'P 1'
#
loop_
_entity.id
_entity.type
_entity.pdbx_description
1 polymer ?
#
loop_
_entity_poly.entity_id
_entity_poly.type
_entity_poly.pdbx_seq_one_letter_code
_entity_poly.pdbx_strand_id
1 'polypeptide(L)'
;MICLICLFYGLLHSWLNGFAELLRFGDRQFYMNWWNADNMAEYYRNWNLVVHDWLYAYVYRDISQMIGGHRGRQLAQLGVFFLSAAFHEYWFGVALRILYPVMFMLYFVAGGTGMFIAFYGQEWYARKRCAPHSNYFIDCVLPRHWTCQRQS
;
A
#
# COMPACT_ATOMS: atom_id res chain seq x y z
N MET A 1 11.96 -8.91 3.60
CA MET A 1 12.73 -8.55 2.39
C MET A 1 12.43 -9.46 1.20
N ILE A 2 12.65 -10.78 1.28
CA ILE A 2 12.51 -11.70 0.13
C ILE A 2 11.12 -11.61 -0.52
N CYS A 3 10.05 -11.66 0.26
CA CYS A 3 8.68 -11.56 -0.27
C CYS A 3 8.44 -10.29 -1.09
N LEU A 4 9.00 -9.15 -0.67
CA LEU A 4 8.85 -7.87 -1.37
C LEU A 4 9.54 -7.91 -2.73
N ILE A 5 10.77 -8.43 -2.79
CA ILE A 5 11.56 -8.53 -4.03
C ILE A 5 10.91 -9.53 -4.99
N CYS A 6 10.45 -10.68 -4.50
CA CYS A 6 9.73 -11.66 -5.33
C CYS A 6 8.43 -11.10 -5.89
N LEU A 7 7.64 -10.39 -5.07
CA LEU A 7 6.40 -9.74 -5.51
C LEU A 7 6.67 -8.67 -6.57
N PHE A 8 7.69 -7.84 -6.34
CA PHE A 8 8.13 -6.81 -7.28
C PHE A 8 8.55 -7.43 -8.62
N TYR A 9 9.43 -8.43 -8.60
CA TYR A 9 9.92 -9.08 -9.82
C TYR A 9 8.82 -9.87 -10.54
N GLY A 10 7.95 -10.55 -9.80
CA GLY A 10 6.85 -11.32 -10.37
C GLY A 10 5.80 -10.42 -11.04
N LEU A 11 5.37 -9.36 -10.37
CA LEU A 11 4.31 -8.48 -10.86
C LEU A 11 4.84 -7.38 -11.81
N LEU A 12 5.76 -6.53 -11.37
CA LEU A 12 6.16 -5.37 -12.16
C LEU A 12 7.10 -5.76 -13.30
N HIS A 13 8.03 -6.69 -13.05
CA HIS A 13 8.98 -7.07 -14.09
C HIS A 13 8.41 -8.16 -15.01
N SER A 14 7.97 -9.30 -14.48
CA SER A 14 7.62 -10.45 -15.31
C SER A 14 6.20 -10.32 -15.89
N TRP A 15 5.21 -10.03 -15.04
CA TRP A 15 3.82 -9.96 -15.47
C TRP A 15 3.56 -8.79 -16.42
N LEU A 16 3.91 -7.55 -16.05
CA LEU A 16 3.67 -6.40 -16.93
C LEU A 16 4.44 -6.49 -18.26
N ASN A 17 5.70 -6.94 -18.28
CA ASN A 17 6.40 -7.16 -19.55
C ASN A 17 5.79 -8.29 -20.38
N GLY A 18 5.29 -9.36 -19.74
CA GLY A 18 4.55 -10.42 -20.41
C GLY A 18 3.31 -9.88 -21.13
N PHE A 19 2.51 -9.05 -20.46
CA PHE A 19 1.36 -8.39 -21.07
C PHE A 19 1.76 -7.36 -22.14
N ALA A 20 2.84 -6.61 -21.92
CA ALA A 20 3.34 -5.65 -22.90
C ALA A 20 3.76 -6.34 -24.21
N GLU A 21 4.42 -7.49 -24.13
CA GLU A 21 4.77 -8.29 -25.32
C GLU A 21 3.52 -8.83 -26.02
N LEU A 22 2.59 -9.41 -25.26
CA LEU A 22 1.32 -9.93 -25.81
C LEU A 22 0.50 -8.85 -26.52
N LEU A 23 0.49 -7.64 -25.96
CA LEU A 23 -0.23 -6.48 -26.52
C LEU A 23 0.59 -5.69 -27.54
N ARG A 24 1.84 -6.07 -27.81
CA ARG A 24 2.81 -5.32 -28.64
C ARG A 24 2.98 -3.87 -28.20
N PHE A 25 2.92 -3.63 -26.88
CA PHE A 25 3.14 -2.34 -26.28
C PHE A 25 4.64 -2.05 -26.17
N GLY A 26 5.07 -0.91 -26.73
CA GLY A 26 6.48 -0.55 -26.85
C GLY A 26 7.07 0.09 -25.60
N ASP A 27 6.26 0.74 -24.76
CA ASP A 27 6.73 1.36 -23.53
C ASP A 27 6.75 0.34 -22.39
N ARG A 28 7.95 0.02 -21.90
CA ARG A 28 8.19 -1.04 -20.90
C ARG A 28 8.82 -0.50 -19.62
N GLN A 29 8.88 0.82 -19.47
CA GLN A 29 9.44 1.45 -18.27
C GLN A 29 8.39 1.48 -17.16
N PHE A 30 8.20 0.35 -16.47
CA PHE A 30 7.25 0.24 -15.35
C PHE A 30 7.83 0.62 -13.98
N TYR A 31 9.17 0.65 -13.85
CA TYR A 31 9.88 1.03 -12.63
C TYR A 31 11.28 1.57 -12.96
N MET A 32 11.91 2.29 -12.02
CA MET A 32 13.30 2.76 -12.08
C MET A 32 14.16 2.14 -10.96
N ASN A 33 15.40 2.60 -10.79
CA ASN A 33 16.36 2.15 -9.78
C ASN A 33 15.97 2.56 -8.35
N TRP A 34 14.79 2.13 -7.87
CA TRP A 34 14.25 2.47 -6.56
C TRP A 34 15.10 1.96 -5.40
N TRP A 35 15.91 0.92 -5.60
CA TRP A 35 16.79 0.34 -4.58
C TRP A 35 18.00 1.24 -4.26
N ASN A 36 18.34 2.17 -5.15
CA ASN A 36 19.40 3.16 -4.95
C ASN A 36 18.84 4.54 -4.58
N ALA A 37 17.59 4.63 -4.10
CA ALA A 37 17.00 5.90 -3.73
C ALA A 37 17.59 6.43 -2.41
N ASP A 38 18.05 7.68 -2.42
CA ASP A 38 18.64 8.34 -1.23
C ASP A 38 17.59 8.87 -0.26
N ASN A 39 16.35 9.00 -0.72
CA ASN A 39 15.25 9.55 0.07
C ASN A 39 13.93 8.82 -0.21
N MET A 40 13.01 8.90 0.75
CA MET A 40 11.74 8.18 0.68
C MET A 40 10.83 8.68 -0.44
N ALA A 41 10.87 9.98 -0.74
CA ALA A 41 10.09 10.53 -1.85
C ALA A 41 10.53 9.93 -3.19
N GLU A 42 11.83 9.79 -3.41
CA GLU A 42 12.41 9.16 -4.59
C GLU A 42 12.10 7.67 -4.67
N TYR A 43 12.15 6.95 -3.55
CA TYR A 43 11.73 5.57 -3.47
C TYR A 43 10.29 5.39 -3.99
N TYR A 44 9.33 6.18 -3.50
CA TYR A 44 7.93 6.08 -3.92
C TYR A 44 7.70 6.43 -5.40
N ARG A 45 8.45 7.38 -5.96
CA ARG A 45 8.37 7.72 -7.40
C ARG A 45 8.90 6.59 -8.28
N ASN A 46 10.02 5.99 -7.88
CA ASN A 46 10.76 5.06 -8.74
C ASN A 46 10.27 3.61 -8.61
N TRP A 47 9.52 3.28 -7.54
CA TRP A 47 9.06 1.92 -7.25
C TRP A 47 8.07 1.38 -8.29
N ASN A 48 7.01 2.13 -8.60
CA ASN A 48 5.97 1.75 -9.55
C ASN A 48 5.51 2.98 -10.34
N LEU A 49 6.08 3.17 -11.52
CA LEU A 49 5.81 4.32 -12.39
C LEU A 49 4.35 4.35 -12.84
N VAL A 50 3.74 3.20 -13.11
CA VAL A 50 2.35 3.12 -13.60
C VAL A 50 1.38 3.77 -12.61
N VAL A 51 1.51 3.42 -11.33
CA VAL A 51 0.65 3.98 -10.27
C VAL A 51 1.05 5.41 -9.94
N HIS A 52 2.35 5.69 -9.89
CA HIS A 52 2.86 7.03 -9.63
C HIS A 52 2.35 8.04 -10.67
N ASP A 53 2.49 7.73 -11.95
CA ASP A 53 2.13 8.63 -13.04
C ASP A 53 0.62 8.82 -13.14
N TRP A 54 -0.16 7.77 -12.85
CA TRP A 54 -1.61 7.88 -12.72
C TRP A 54 -2.01 8.83 -11.58
N LEU A 55 -1.45 8.63 -10.38
CA LEU A 55 -1.70 9.52 -9.24
C LEU A 55 -1.25 10.96 -9.52
N TYR A 56 -0.12 11.12 -10.21
CA TYR A 56 0.40 12.43 -10.56
C TYR A 56 -0.52 13.15 -11.56
N ALA A 57 -0.90 12.48 -12.65
CA ALA A 57 -1.64 13.08 -13.75
C ALA A 57 -3.10 13.42 -13.40
N TYR A 58 -3.76 12.57 -12.61
CA TYR A 58 -5.19 12.69 -12.31
C TYR A 58 -5.52 13.24 -10.92
N VAL A 59 -4.59 13.18 -9.97
CA VAL A 59 -4.87 13.59 -8.58
C VAL A 59 -3.98 14.76 -8.19
N TYR A 60 -2.66 14.57 -8.25
CA TYR A 60 -1.72 15.60 -7.81
C TYR A 60 -1.82 16.88 -8.63
N ARG A 61 -1.76 16.76 -9.96
CA ARG A 61 -1.76 17.91 -10.88
C ARG A 61 -3.04 18.73 -10.73
N ASP A 62 -4.19 18.07 -10.71
CA ASP A 62 -5.49 18.74 -10.67
C ASP A 62 -5.70 19.46 -9.33
N ILE A 63 -5.40 18.80 -8.20
CA ILE A 63 -5.48 19.44 -6.86
C ILE A 63 -4.50 20.61 -6.74
N SER A 64 -3.27 20.43 -7.22
CA SER A 64 -2.25 21.49 -7.17
C SER A 64 -2.61 22.69 -8.04
N GLN A 65 -3.25 22.46 -9.19
CA GLN A 65 -3.67 23.54 -10.11
C GLN A 65 -4.91 24.28 -9.60
N MET A 66 -5.87 23.59 -9.01
CA MET A 66 -7.09 24.20 -8.47
C MET A 66 -6.82 25.16 -7.30
N ILE A 67 -5.95 24.76 -6.36
CA ILE A 67 -5.72 25.54 -5.13
C ILE A 67 -4.64 26.61 -5.36
N GLY A 68 -3.63 26.32 -6.19
CA GLY A 68 -2.51 27.21 -6.45
C GLY A 68 -1.58 27.42 -5.23
N GLY A 69 -0.36 27.88 -5.51
CA GLY A 69 0.62 28.24 -4.49
C GLY A 69 1.22 27.07 -3.69
N HIS A 70 1.93 27.41 -2.60
CA HIS A 70 2.65 26.43 -1.77
C HIS A 70 1.69 25.51 -0.98
N ARG A 71 0.56 26.05 -0.48
CA ARG A 71 -0.46 25.28 0.22
C ARG A 71 -1.13 24.24 -0.70
N GLY A 72 -1.36 24.58 -1.97
CA GLY A 72 -1.90 23.64 -2.95
C GLY A 72 -1.00 22.42 -3.16
N ARG A 73 0.32 22.61 -3.19
CA ARG A 73 1.28 21.50 -3.29
C ARG A 73 1.26 20.58 -2.07
N GLN A 74 1.20 21.14 -0.87
CA GLN A 74 1.11 20.35 0.37
C GLN A 74 -0.19 19.55 0.46
N LEU A 75 -1.33 20.19 0.12
CA LEU A 75 -2.62 19.51 0.10
C LEU A 75 -2.69 18.44 -1.00
N ALA A 76 -2.10 18.68 -2.17
CA ALA A 76 -2.00 17.69 -3.24
C ALA A 76 -1.18 16.47 -2.80
N GLN A 77 -0.03 16.68 -2.14
CA GLN A 77 0.76 15.57 -1.58
C GLN A 77 -0.04 14.78 -0.55
N LEU A 78 -0.68 15.45 0.41
CA LEU A 78 -1.48 14.79 1.44
C LEU A 78 -2.66 14.01 0.83
N GLY A 79 -3.33 14.58 -0.17
CA GLY A 79 -4.43 13.93 -0.88
C GLY A 79 -3.99 12.66 -1.61
N VAL A 80 -2.84 12.68 -2.28
CA VAL A 80 -2.27 11.50 -2.96
C VAL A 80 -1.91 10.40 -1.96
N PHE A 81 -1.25 10.76 -0.85
CA PHE A 81 -0.91 9.79 0.20
C PHE A 81 -2.16 9.21 0.85
N PHE A 82 -3.18 10.03 1.13
CA PHE A 82 -4.44 9.59 1.70
C PHE A 82 -5.17 8.61 0.78
N LEU A 83 -5.32 8.95 -0.50
CA LEU A 83 -5.98 8.11 -1.49
C LEU A 83 -5.26 6.77 -1.66
N SER A 84 -3.93 6.81 -1.76
CA SER A 84 -3.10 5.61 -1.85
C SER A 84 -3.27 4.73 -0.61
N ALA A 85 -3.17 5.31 0.59
CA ALA A 85 -3.34 4.57 1.84
C ALA A 85 -4.74 3.93 1.97
N ALA A 86 -5.80 4.66 1.62
CA ALA A 86 -7.16 4.15 1.64
C ALA A 86 -7.36 2.97 0.66
N PHE A 87 -6.79 3.05 -0.53
CA PHE A 87 -6.85 1.96 -1.51
C PHE A 87 -6.12 0.70 -1.03
N HIS A 88 -4.93 0.85 -0.46
CA HIS A 88 -4.18 -0.28 0.10
C HIS A 88 -4.94 -0.91 1.26
N GLU A 89 -5.45 -0.11 2.21
CA GLU A 89 -6.25 -0.61 3.33
C GLU A 89 -7.51 -1.34 2.85
N TYR A 90 -8.20 -0.80 1.84
CA TYR A 90 -9.38 -1.46 1.27
C TYR A 90 -9.05 -2.82 0.67
N TRP A 91 -7.99 -2.91 -0.14
CA TRP A 91 -7.61 -4.18 -0.78
C TRP A 91 -7.20 -5.23 0.25
N PHE A 92 -6.36 -4.85 1.22
CA PHE A 92 -5.99 -5.76 2.31
C PHE A 92 -7.20 -6.13 3.18
N GLY A 93 -8.09 -5.17 3.43
CA GLY A 93 -9.27 -5.41 4.25
C GLY A 93 -10.27 -6.36 3.60
N VAL A 94 -10.46 -6.27 2.29
CA VAL A 94 -11.27 -7.23 1.52
C VAL A 94 -10.59 -8.60 1.47
N ALA A 95 -9.29 -8.64 1.20
CA ALA A 95 -8.54 -9.90 1.06
C ALA A 95 -8.48 -10.69 2.37
N LEU A 96 -8.26 -10.02 3.50
CA LEU A 96 -8.12 -10.63 4.82
C LEU A 96 -9.45 -10.67 5.60
N ARG A 97 -10.47 -9.92 5.17
CA ARG A 97 -11.74 -9.68 5.88
C ARG A 97 -11.55 -9.04 7.26
N ILE A 98 -10.62 -8.08 7.36
CA ILE A 98 -10.22 -7.42 8.60
C ILE A 98 -9.97 -5.94 8.30
N LEU A 99 -10.51 -5.02 9.10
CA LEU A 99 -10.21 -3.60 8.96
C LEU A 99 -9.15 -3.23 10.01
N TYR A 100 -7.88 -3.21 9.59
CA TYR A 100 -6.75 -2.96 10.50
C TYR A 100 -5.87 -1.86 9.91
N PRO A 101 -6.04 -0.59 10.33
CA PRO A 101 -5.53 0.61 9.66
C PRO A 101 -4.00 0.81 9.79
N VAL A 102 -3.24 -0.28 9.86
CA VAL A 102 -1.79 -0.27 9.93
C VAL A 102 -1.17 0.25 8.64
N MET A 103 -1.75 -0.02 7.47
CA MET A 103 -1.23 0.57 6.22
C MET A 103 -1.38 2.08 6.24
N PHE A 104 -2.54 2.57 6.66
CA PHE A 104 -2.76 4.00 6.81
C PHE A 104 -1.72 4.64 7.74
N MET A 105 -1.50 4.06 8.92
CA MET A 105 -0.53 4.60 9.88
C MET A 105 0.92 4.51 9.38
N LEU A 106 1.31 3.40 8.72
CA LEU A 106 2.68 3.22 8.24
C LEU A 106 3.05 4.20 7.13
N TYR A 107 2.12 4.52 6.23
CA TYR A 107 2.35 5.50 5.15
C TYR A 107 2.54 6.92 5.71
N PHE A 108 1.83 7.30 6.77
CA PHE A 108 1.91 8.64 7.36
C PHE A 108 3.01 8.80 8.42
N VAL A 109 3.36 7.75 9.16
CA VAL A 109 4.25 7.86 10.35
C VAL A 109 5.65 7.30 10.09
N ALA A 110 5.76 6.12 9.49
CA ALA A 110 7.04 5.39 9.41
C ALA A 110 7.68 5.43 8.01
N GLY A 111 6.95 5.89 6.99
CA GLY A 111 7.40 5.97 5.60
C GLY A 111 7.70 4.62 4.93
N GLY A 112 7.73 3.51 5.66
CA GLY A 112 8.17 2.20 5.15
C GLY A 112 7.06 1.16 5.10
N THR A 113 6.96 0.47 3.95
CA THR A 113 6.05 -0.67 3.72
C THR A 113 6.63 -2.00 4.22
N GLY A 114 7.74 -2.02 4.96
CA GLY A 114 8.37 -3.29 5.36
C GLY A 114 7.62 -4.07 6.45
N MET A 115 6.87 -3.39 7.32
CA MET A 115 6.34 -3.99 8.54
C MET A 115 4.89 -4.52 8.42
N PHE A 116 4.16 -4.15 7.37
CA PHE A 116 2.74 -4.52 7.26
C PHE A 116 2.54 -6.05 7.17
N ILE A 117 3.42 -6.76 6.45
CA ILE A 117 3.33 -8.22 6.31
C ILE A 117 3.41 -8.89 7.69
N ALA A 118 4.27 -8.38 8.57
CA ALA A 118 4.41 -8.91 9.93
C ALA A 118 3.14 -8.65 10.74
N PHE A 119 2.63 -7.42 10.75
CA PHE A 119 1.43 -7.05 11.50
C PHE A 119 0.17 -7.76 11.02
N TYR A 120 -0.09 -7.80 9.70
CA TYR A 120 -1.22 -8.57 9.15
C TYR A 120 -1.02 -10.07 9.33
N GLY A 121 0.21 -10.57 9.24
CA GLY A 121 0.53 -11.97 9.52
C GLY A 121 0.20 -12.36 10.96
N GLN A 122 0.65 -11.57 11.94
CA GLN A 122 0.34 -11.78 13.36
C GLN A 122 -1.17 -11.79 13.60
N GLU A 123 -1.89 -10.82 13.04
CA GLU A 123 -3.34 -10.72 13.20
C GLU A 123 -4.08 -11.90 12.53
N TRP A 124 -3.66 -12.30 11.33
CA TRP A 124 -4.22 -13.46 10.63
C TRP A 124 -4.03 -14.76 11.44
N TYR A 125 -2.84 -14.99 11.99
CA TYR A 125 -2.59 -16.15 12.85
C TYR A 125 -3.33 -16.07 14.18
N ALA A 126 -3.47 -14.88 14.78
CA ALA A 126 -4.25 -14.68 15.99
C ALA A 126 -5.73 -15.03 15.76
N ARG A 127 -6.31 -14.65 14.63
CA ARG A 127 -7.70 -15.02 14.29
C ARG A 127 -7.94 -16.52 14.16
N LYS A 128 -6.93 -17.27 13.72
CA LYS A 128 -7.00 -18.74 13.66
C LYS A 128 -6.85 -19.43 15.02
N ARG A 129 -6.21 -18.78 16.00
CA ARG A 129 -5.82 -19.41 17.28
C ARG A 129 -6.58 -18.88 18.51
N CYS A 130 -7.14 -17.68 18.43
CA CYS A 130 -7.78 -16.97 19.54
C CYS A 130 -9.30 -16.86 19.33
N ALA A 131 -10.07 -16.85 20.42
CA ALA A 131 -11.54 -16.76 20.35
C ALA A 131 -11.99 -15.45 19.66
N PRO A 132 -13.06 -15.49 18.84
CA PRO A 132 -13.64 -14.28 18.26
C PRO A 132 -14.25 -13.38 19.34
N HIS A 133 -14.28 -12.07 19.08
CA HIS A 133 -15.04 -11.16 19.93
C HIS A 133 -16.55 -11.41 19.78
N SER A 134 -17.30 -11.10 20.84
CA SER A 134 -18.77 -11.30 20.90
C SER A 134 -19.52 -10.56 19.78
N ASN A 135 -19.06 -9.35 19.43
CA ASN A 135 -19.68 -8.53 18.38
C ASN A 135 -18.87 -8.59 17.08
N TYR A 136 -19.53 -8.88 15.96
CA TYR A 136 -18.90 -8.92 14.63
C TYR A 136 -18.17 -7.61 14.27
N PHE A 137 -18.77 -6.45 14.58
CA PHE A 137 -18.15 -5.16 14.29
C PHE A 137 -16.84 -4.96 15.07
N ILE A 138 -16.84 -5.32 16.35
CA ILE A 138 -15.64 -5.22 17.21
C ILE A 138 -14.59 -6.21 16.72
N ASP A 139 -15.01 -7.41 16.32
CA ASP A 139 -14.10 -8.42 15.76
C ASP A 139 -13.47 -7.96 14.43
N CYS A 140 -14.11 -7.07 13.68
CA CYS A 140 -13.56 -6.53 12.43
C CYS A 140 -12.51 -5.43 12.66
N VAL A 141 -12.76 -4.52 13.62
CA VAL A 141 -11.95 -3.31 13.86
C VAL A 141 -10.83 -3.56 14.87
N LEU A 142 -11.09 -4.35 15.92
CA LEU A 142 -10.12 -4.59 16.97
C LEU A 142 -9.23 -5.79 16.61
N PRO A 143 -7.90 -5.63 16.65
CA PRO A 143 -7.00 -6.74 16.39
C PRO A 143 -7.04 -7.79 17.51
N ARG A 144 -7.20 -9.06 17.15
CA ARG A 144 -7.24 -10.16 18.13
C ARG A 144 -5.89 -10.43 18.79
N HIS A 145 -4.77 -10.05 18.16
CA HIS A 145 -3.46 -10.30 18.75
C HIS A 145 -3.19 -9.50 20.04
N TRP A 146 -3.95 -8.41 20.30
CA TRP A 146 -3.82 -7.64 21.55
C TRP A 146 -4.52 -8.28 22.75
N THR A 147 -5.58 -9.05 22.52
CA THR A 147 -6.45 -9.59 23.58
C THR A 147 -6.62 -11.11 23.47
N CYS A 148 -5.65 -11.79 22.86
CA CYS A 148 -5.74 -13.21 22.54
C CYS A 148 -6.05 -14.06 23.77
N GLN A 149 -7.28 -14.57 23.83
CA GLN A 149 -7.67 -15.66 24.72
C GLN A 149 -7.65 -16.94 23.89
N ARG A 150 -6.87 -17.93 24.34
CA ARG A 150 -6.79 -19.24 23.68
C ARG A 150 -8.18 -19.86 23.65
N GLN A 151 -8.59 -20.36 22.49
CA GLN A 151 -9.80 -21.18 22.39
C GLN A 151 -9.54 -22.47 23.19
N SER A 152 -10.36 -22.73 24.22
CA SER A 152 -10.32 -23.94 25.04
C SER A 152 -10.75 -25.16 24.24
#